data_AF-A0A535NMR0-F1
#
_entry.id   AF-A0A535NMR0-F1
#
_cell.length_a   1.000
_cell.length_b   1.000
_cell.length_c   1.000
_cell.angle_alpha   90.00
_cell.angle_beta   90.00
_cell.angle_gamma   90.00
#
_symmetry.space_group_name_H-M   'P 1'
#
loop_
_entity.id
_entity.type
_entity.pdbx_description
1 polymer ?
#
loop_
_entity_poly.entity_id
_entity_poly.type
_entity_poly.pdbx_seq_one_letter_code
_entity_poly.pdbx_strand_id
1 'polypeptide(L)' 'MGRDLTVRLAEDRPGELARVVQTLSRSGVNIEGFAEVDGVVHVLARDPNAARAALRAGGYRIEGEVEVLVLPMPD' A
#
# COMPACT_ATOMS: atom_id res chain seq x y z
N MET A 1 13.66 9.05 2.91
CA MET A 1 12.36 9.49 2.37
C MET A 1 11.61 8.25 1.93
N GLY A 2 10.34 8.13 2.32
CA GLY A 2 9.46 7.03 1.92
C GLY A 2 8.56 7.46 0.76
N ARG A 3 7.81 6.50 0.21
CA ARG A 3 6.74 6.77 -0.76
C ARG A 3 5.47 6.13 -0.26
N ASP A 4 4.41 6.94 -0.15
CA ASP A 4 3.06 6.47 0.06
C ASP A 4 2.42 6.17 -1.29
N LEU A 5 1.93 4.94 -1.46
CA LEU A 5 1.21 4.50 -2.64
C LEU A 5 -0.27 4.38 -2.30
N THR A 6 -1.14 4.99 -3.11
CA THR A 6 -2.58 4.85 -2.93
C THR A 6 -3.18 3.92 -3.98
N VAL A 7 -4.01 2.99 -3.53
CA VAL A 7 -4.79 2.09 -4.40
C VAL A 7 -6.25 2.07 -3.94
N ARG A 8 -7.18 1.99 -4.87
CA ARG A 8 -8.60 1.86 -4.56
C ARG A 8 -9.02 0.40 -4.48
N LEU A 9 -9.80 0.07 -3.45
CA LEU A 9 -10.46 -1.22 -3.32
C LEU A 9 -11.49 -1.39 -4.44
N ALA A 10 -11.54 -2.59 -5.02
CA ALA A 10 -12.41 -2.85 -6.17
C ALA A 10 -13.90 -2.82 -5.81
N GLU A 11 -14.24 -3.23 -4.58
CA GLU A 11 -15.61 -3.34 -4.07
C GLU A 11 -15.65 -2.90 -2.60
N ASP A 12 -16.79 -2.39 -2.13
CA ASP A 12 -17.04 -2.15 -0.70
C ASP A 12 -17.62 -3.42 -0.07
N ARG A 13 -16.71 -4.35 0.27
CA ARG A 13 -17.06 -5.60 0.95
C ARG A 13 -15.91 -6.13 1.82
N PRO A 14 -16.23 -6.99 2.81
CA PRO A 14 -15.20 -7.66 3.59
C PRO A 14 -14.19 -8.43 2.73
N GLY A 15 -12.91 -8.26 3.05
CA GLY A 15 -11.80 -8.99 2.44
C GLY A 15 -11.06 -8.26 1.32
N GLU A 16 -11.55 -7.14 0.80
CA GLU A 16 -10.84 -6.42 -0.27
C GLU A 16 -9.50 -5.83 0.21
N LEU A 17 -9.45 -5.23 1.41
CA LEU A 17 -8.18 -4.81 2.02
C LEU A 17 -7.23 -6.01 2.23
N ALA A 18 -7.76 -7.16 2.64
CA ALA A 18 -6.94 -8.37 2.82
C ALA A 18 -6.33 -8.84 1.50
N ARG A 19 -7.03 -8.69 0.36
CA ARG A 19 -6.47 -9.02 -0.97
C ARG A 19 -5.31 -8.10 -1.36
N VAL A 20 -5.40 -6.80 -1.06
CA VAL A 20 -4.31 -5.84 -1.27
C VAL A 20 -3.08 -6.25 -0.46
N VAL A 21 -3.26 -6.49 0.85
CA VAL A 21 -2.18 -6.89 1.75
C VAL A 21 -1.59 -8.25 1.36
N GLN A 22 -2.41 -9.22 0.96
CA GLN A 22 -1.92 -10.52 0.48
C GLN A 22 -1.10 -10.41 -0.81
N THR A 23 -1.47 -9.49 -1.71
CA THR A 23 -0.71 -9.24 -2.94
C THR A 23 0.71 -8.76 -2.64
N LEU A 24 0.84 -7.84 -1.68
CA LEU A 24 2.13 -7.35 -1.19
C LEU A 24 2.91 -8.47 -0.48
N SER A 25 2.25 -9.21 0.41
CA SER A 25 2.84 -10.31 1.18
C SER A 25 3.39 -11.44 0.27
N ARG A 26 2.63 -11.87 -0.75
CA ARG A 26 3.08 -12.88 -1.73
C ARG A 26 4.29 -12.43 -2.54
N SER A 27 4.51 -11.13 -2.65
CA SER A 27 5.66 -10.53 -3.34
C SER A 27 6.82 -10.24 -2.38
N GLY A 28 6.72 -10.63 -1.11
CA GLY A 28 7.75 -10.40 -0.09
C GLY A 28 7.90 -8.93 0.32
N VAL A 29 6.90 -8.08 0.04
CA VAL A 29 6.97 -6.65 0.35
C VAL A 29 6.54 -6.40 1.79
N ASN A 30 7.44 -5.81 2.58
CA ASN A 30 7.14 -5.41 3.95
C ASN A 30 6.42 -4.06 4.00
N ILE A 31 5.34 -3.98 4.78
CA ILE A 31 4.57 -2.75 5.03
C ILE A 31 5.14 -2.08 6.28
N GLU A 32 5.50 -0.80 6.18
CA GLU A 32 5.97 0.04 7.31
C GLU A 32 4.84 0.89 7.89
N GLY A 33 3.81 1.18 7.11
CA GLY A 33 2.60 1.86 7.56
C GLY A 33 1.46 1.64 6.56
N PHE A 34 0.22 1.69 7.06
CA PHE A 34 -0.96 1.62 6.21
C PHE A 34 -2.10 2.44 6.82
N ALA A 35 -2.99 2.90 5.97
CA ALA A 35 -4.28 3.45 6.35
C ALA A 35 -5.29 3.14 5.24
N GLU A 36 -6.55 2.94 5.60
CA GLU A 36 -7.63 2.86 4.63
C GLU A 36 -8.63 3.96 4.97
N VAL A 37 -8.98 4.77 3.96
CA VAL A 37 -9.91 5.89 4.08
C VAL A 37 -10.80 5.91 2.83
N ASP A 38 -12.11 5.74 3.02
CA ASP A 38 -13.13 5.79 1.97
C ASP A 38 -12.80 4.91 0.73
N GLY A 39 -12.37 3.69 0.98
CA GLY A 39 -12.01 2.69 -0.03
C GLY A 39 -10.65 2.93 -0.69
N VAL A 40 -9.87 3.90 -0.23
CA VAL A 40 -8.50 4.17 -0.68
C VAL A 40 -7.51 3.68 0.38
N VAL A 41 -6.66 2.75 -0.03
CA VAL A 41 -5.61 2.20 0.83
C VAL A 41 -4.32 2.95 0.55
N HIS A 42 -3.83 3.63 1.59
CA HIS A 42 -2.50 4.19 1.69
C HIS A 42 -1.52 3.11 2.15
N VAL A 43 -0.43 2.93 1.43
CA VAL A 43 0.58 1.91 1.71
C VAL A 43 1.96 2.55 1.70
N LEU A 44 2.56 2.62 2.89
CA LEU A 44 3.99 2.89 3.05
C LEU A 44 4.73 1.55 3.10
N ALA A 45 5.50 1.26 2.06
CA ALA A 45 6.29 0.03 1.96
C ALA A 45 7.78 0.30 2.15
N ARG A 46 8.49 -0.68 2.72
CA ARG A 46 9.95 -0.63 2.87
C ARG A 46 10.67 -0.46 1.52
N ASP A 47 10.16 -1.12 0.48
CA ASP A 47 10.57 -0.95 -0.91
C ASP A 47 9.36 -0.51 -1.76
N PRO A 48 9.25 0.80 -2.05
CA PRO A 48 8.15 1.31 -2.88
C PRO A 48 8.13 0.79 -4.31
N ASN A 49 9.30 0.47 -4.89
CA ASN A 49 9.35 -0.03 -6.27
C ASN A 49 8.82 -1.45 -6.34
N ALA A 50 9.20 -2.30 -5.39
CA ALA A 50 8.67 -3.65 -5.25
C ALA A 50 7.15 -3.62 -4.96
N ALA A 51 6.70 -2.73 -4.07
CA ALA A 51 5.27 -2.54 -3.79
C ALA A 51 4.49 -2.12 -5.05
N ARG A 52 5.01 -1.16 -5.81
CA ARG A 52 4.41 -0.70 -7.07
C ARG A 52 4.27 -1.85 -8.08
N ALA A 53 5.32 -2.65 -8.23
CA ALA A 53 5.33 -3.80 -9.13
C ALA A 53 4.31 -4.86 -8.67
N ALA A 54 4.29 -5.20 -7.38
CA ALA A 54 3.37 -6.17 -6.79
C ALA A 54 1.90 -5.76 -6.97
N LEU A 55 1.56 -4.51 -6.64
CA LEU A 55 0.19 -3.99 -6.77
C LEU A 55 -0.28 -4.02 -8.22
N ARG A 56 0.56 -3.60 -9.17
CA ARG A 56 0.24 -3.67 -10.60
C ARG A 56 0.07 -5.10 -11.10
N ALA A 57 0.94 -6.01 -10.68
CA ALA A 57 0.84 -7.44 -11.01
C ALA A 57 -0.43 -8.08 -10.43
N GLY A 58 -0.88 -7.61 -9.26
CA GLY A 58 -2.15 -8.00 -8.63
C GLY A 58 -3.39 -7.36 -9.25
N GLY A 59 -3.25 -6.56 -10.32
CA GLY A 59 -4.36 -5.92 -11.02
C GLY A 59 -4.83 -4.60 -10.41
N TYR A 60 -4.15 -4.08 -9.41
CA TYR A 60 -4.50 -2.79 -8.79
C TYR A 60 -3.96 -1.63 -9.62
N ARG A 61 -4.79 -0.60 -9.79
CA ARG A 61 -4.36 0.70 -10.29
C ARG A 61 -3.88 1.55 -9.12
N ILE A 62 -2.70 2.10 -9.26
CA ILE A 62 -2.15 3.07 -8.32
C ILE A 62 -2.73 4.43 -8.68
N GLU A 63 -3.52 5.00 -7.76
CA GLU A 63 -4.19 6.29 -7.94
C GLU A 63 -3.23 7.47 -7.69
N GLY A 64 -2.23 7.27 -6.83
CA GLY A 64 -1.28 8.30 -6.47
C GLY A 64 0.00 7.75 -5.84
N GLU A 65 1.04 8.57 -5.88
CA GLU A 65 2.30 8.32 -5.23
C GLU A 65 2.84 9.63 -4.66
N VAL A 66 2.99 9.67 -3.33
CA VAL A 66 3.40 10.87 -2.61
C VAL A 66 4.71 10.60 -1.88
N GLU A 67 5.64 11.54 -1.95
CA GLU A 67 6.86 11.46 -1.15
C GLU A 67 6.57 11.84 0.30
N VAL A 68 7.00 11.01 1.23
CA VAL A 68 6.71 11.19 2.65
C VAL A 68 7.99 11.14 3.48
N LEU A 69 7.95 11.83 4.62
CA LEU A 69 8.99 11.80 5.62
C LEU A 69 8.62 10.78 6.70
N VAL A 70 9.51 9.82 6.95
CA VAL A 70 9.37 8.84 8.03
C VAL A 70 10.33 9.26 9.13
N LEU A 71 9.77 9.66 10.27
CA LEU A 71 10.54 10.10 11.44
C LEU A 71 10.30 9.13 12.60
N PRO A 72 11.34 8.73 13.34
CA PRO A 72 11.15 8.06 14.61
C PRO A 72 10.51 9.04 15.59
N MET A 73 9.37 8.66 16.17
CA MET A 73 8.74 9.41 17.26
C MET A 73 9.24 8.79 18.57
N PRO A 74 9.95 9.53 19.44
CA PRO A 74 10.19 9.07 20.80
C PRO A 74 8.87 9.05 21.58
N ASP A 75 8.74 8.10 22.51
CA ASP A 75 7.62 8.04 23.46
C ASP A 75 7.58 9.27 24.40
#